data_AF-A0A0F9JJP8-F1
#
_entry.id   AF-A0A0F9JJP8-F1
#
_cell.length_a   1.000
_cell.length_b   1.000
_cell.length_c   1.000
_cell.angle_alpha   90.00
_cell.angle_beta   90.00
_cell.angle_gamma   90.00
#
_symmetry.space_group_name_H-M   'P 1'
#
loop_
_entity.id
_entity.type
_entity.pdbx_description
1 polymer ?
#
loop_
_entity_poly.entity_id
_entity_poly.type
_entity_poly.pdbx_seq_one_letter_code
_entity_poly.pdbx_strand_id
1 'polypeptide(L)'
;MADGSPEVPEDLAQVANEKGIPLDLVRRALALGFPAEAVKQQIQLPGADADQAEKFIAEQERIRAGGEIAISEELAKSAAENGWPEELIKRALALGAQAEMLITQMESGIRPDQAERFIAQQERMRDAAARGEQVLDLSWMRVPTEWGIRARPGKKGLTVSAINIGSYASVPDKWPYQTEMPRGAHPILGIPAMGYSIYEKAELWADNAADLYEEAIQRRWRAATDIPWDTLQPLPDEIERAMCQLCTYFCEKALLAGDVVGKWLPEMSYGYHEIKVYLATAEFDAARQFEVFRKRALSNGGGMGIQSPGYFHRAIIDTRVWTEASAVLHILSNSFLIGMYQVGEYVAHNEAESLIFRLCMQDVSRQIAYGVQHVKQFLLRKLDKRAEVHAYLNKAEAVMTYEEEQDTPLREALIILLGGGISKEQILDGVRKLEYFKRRWVRDYVARLASAGLPERRERLHPLLKKYLEEPTVAQAAA
;
A
#
# COMPACT_ATOMS: atom_id res chain seq x y z
N MET A 1 32.19 32.72 39.79
CA MET A 1 30.72 32.62 39.94
C MET A 1 30.16 32.62 38.53
N ALA A 2 29.81 31.44 38.01
CA ALA A 2 29.17 31.32 36.71
C ALA A 2 27.68 31.59 36.91
N ASP A 3 27.15 32.55 36.14
CA ASP A 3 25.74 32.89 36.08
C ASP A 3 24.93 31.62 35.74
N GLY A 4 24.08 31.17 36.65
CA GLY A 4 23.28 29.93 36.54
C GLY A 4 22.09 30.04 35.57
N SER A 5 22.12 31.03 34.68
CA SER A 5 21.07 31.26 33.69
C SER A 5 21.11 30.19 32.59
N PRO A 6 19.99 29.53 32.26
CA PRO A 6 19.97 28.53 31.20
C PRO A 6 20.37 29.12 29.85
N GLU A 7 21.25 28.40 29.14
CA GLU A 7 21.70 28.79 27.80
C GLU A 7 20.54 28.72 26.80
N VAL A 8 20.35 29.77 26.00
CA VAL A 8 19.28 29.83 25.00
C VAL A 8 19.78 29.10 23.74
N PRO A 9 19.08 28.05 23.27
CA PRO A 9 19.41 27.40 22.01
C PRO A 9 19.48 28.38 20.83
N GLU A 10 20.44 28.18 19.93
CA GLU A 10 20.77 29.12 18.85
C GLU A 10 19.59 29.36 17.89
N ASP A 11 18.83 28.31 17.61
CA ASP A 11 17.63 28.35 16.78
C ASP A 11 16.47 29.11 17.44
N LEU A 12 16.30 29.00 18.76
CA LEU A 12 15.34 29.77 19.54
C LEU A 12 15.75 31.24 19.62
N ALA A 13 17.04 31.53 19.80
CA ALA A 13 17.56 32.89 19.82
C ALA A 13 17.35 33.61 18.47
N GLN A 14 17.53 32.91 17.36
CA GLN A 14 17.24 33.44 16.03
C GLN A 14 15.76 33.83 15.88
N VAL A 15 14.84 32.93 16.24
CA VAL A 15 13.39 33.17 16.15
C VAL A 15 12.95 34.34 17.05
N ALA A 16 13.51 34.44 18.26
CA ALA A 16 13.22 35.54 19.18
C ALA A 16 13.65 36.90 18.59
N ASN A 17 14.86 36.97 18.01
CA ASN A 17 15.37 38.18 17.37
C ASN A 17 14.53 38.59 16.15
N GLU A 18 14.13 37.62 15.31
CA GLU A 18 13.29 37.88 14.13
C GLU A 18 11.91 38.44 14.49
N LYS A 19 11.38 38.06 15.67
CA LYS A 19 10.08 38.48 16.18
C LYS A 19 10.15 39.65 17.16
N GLY A 20 11.34 40.18 17.43
CA GLY A 20 11.54 41.30 18.36
C GLY A 20 11.29 40.96 19.83
N ILE A 21 11.38 39.69 20.22
CA ILE A 21 11.24 39.24 21.61
C ILE A 21 12.61 39.31 22.31
N PRO A 22 12.73 40.03 23.44
CA PRO A 22 13.98 40.14 24.17
C PRO A 22 14.55 38.79 24.64
N LEU A 23 15.85 38.53 24.45
CA LEU A 23 16.49 37.25 24.81
C LEU A 23 16.54 37.01 26.33
N ASP A 24 16.53 38.06 27.14
CA ASP A 24 16.41 37.96 28.60
C ASP A 24 15.04 37.40 29.01
N LEU A 25 13.97 37.77 28.30
CA LEU A 25 12.64 37.21 28.49
C LEU A 25 12.62 35.71 28.17
N VAL A 26 13.30 35.30 27.09
CA VAL A 26 13.46 33.89 26.72
C VAL A 26 14.24 33.12 27.80
N ARG A 27 15.33 33.69 28.32
CA ARG A 27 16.11 33.07 29.42
C ARG A 27 15.27 32.88 30.68
N ARG A 28 14.45 33.87 31.04
CA ARG A 28 13.54 33.80 32.19
C ARG A 28 12.49 32.70 31.99
N ALA A 29 11.92 32.57 30.80
CA ALA A 29 11.01 31.46 30.49
C ALA A 29 11.69 30.08 30.65
N LEU A 30 12.92 29.93 30.15
CA LEU A 30 13.69 28.69 30.31
C LEU A 30 14.06 28.43 31.78
N ALA A 31 14.35 29.47 32.57
CA ALA A 31 14.64 29.36 34.00
C ALA A 31 13.39 28.95 34.80
N LEU A 32 12.22 29.33 34.31
CA LEU A 32 10.92 28.79 34.73
C LEU A 32 10.66 27.38 34.16
N GLY A 33 11.64 26.68 33.60
CA GLY A 33 11.48 25.30 33.14
C GLY A 33 10.45 25.12 32.00
N PHE A 34 10.07 26.19 31.31
CA PHE A 34 9.31 26.05 30.07
C PHE A 34 10.22 25.44 28.99
N PRO A 35 9.81 24.37 28.29
CA PRO A 35 10.63 23.75 27.25
C PRO A 35 10.96 24.73 26.12
N ALA A 36 12.21 24.70 25.61
CA ALA A 36 12.66 25.60 24.55
C ALA A 36 11.76 25.55 23.30
N GLU A 37 11.33 24.35 22.88
CA GLU A 37 10.40 24.18 21.75
C GLU A 37 9.02 24.80 22.00
N ALA A 38 8.50 24.74 23.23
CA ALA A 38 7.22 25.37 23.57
C ALA A 38 7.34 26.90 23.53
N VAL A 39 8.44 27.45 24.05
CA VAL A 39 8.74 28.90 23.96
C VAL A 39 8.88 29.32 22.50
N LYS A 40 9.56 28.52 21.67
CA LYS A 40 9.73 28.77 20.23
C LYS A 40 8.39 28.81 19.49
N GLN A 41 7.52 27.82 19.72
CA GLN A 41 6.20 27.75 19.10
C GLN A 41 5.35 28.97 19.46
N GLN A 42 5.40 29.40 20.74
CA GLN A 42 4.64 30.56 21.20
C GLN A 42 5.09 31.86 20.53
N ILE A 43 6.40 32.07 20.37
CA ILE A 43 6.97 33.25 19.70
C ILE A 43 6.61 33.29 18.20
N GLN A 44 6.43 32.12 17.58
CA GLN A 44 6.08 32.02 16.16
C GLN A 44 4.60 32.32 15.86
N LEU A 45 3.72 32.29 16.87
CA LEU A 45 2.30 32.57 16.67
C LEU A 45 2.08 34.00 16.11
N PRO A 46 1.15 34.17 15.16
CA PRO A 46 0.78 35.50 14.67
C PRO A 46 0.28 36.39 15.82
N GLY A 47 0.95 37.53 16.05
CA GLY A 47 0.56 38.49 17.10
C GLY A 47 1.21 38.28 18.47
N ALA A 48 2.25 37.43 18.59
CA ALA A 48 3.03 37.32 19.81
C ALA A 48 3.63 38.68 20.22
N ASP A 49 3.28 39.16 21.42
CA ASP A 49 3.65 40.47 21.94
C ASP A 49 4.60 40.33 23.14
N ALA A 50 5.69 41.09 23.11
CA ALA A 50 6.72 41.09 24.16
C ALA A 50 6.15 41.58 25.49
N ASP A 51 5.25 42.57 25.48
CA ASP A 51 4.67 43.13 26.70
C ASP A 51 3.70 42.14 27.38
N GLN A 52 2.94 41.37 26.60
CA GLN A 52 2.11 40.29 27.10
C GLN A 52 2.96 39.14 27.67
N ALA A 53 4.03 38.76 26.96
CA ALA A 53 4.94 37.72 27.42
C ALA A 53 5.68 38.13 28.71
N GLU A 54 6.10 39.39 28.85
CA GLU A 54 6.68 39.94 30.08
C GLU A 54 5.70 39.85 31.25
N LYS A 55 4.44 40.29 31.07
CA LYS A 55 3.42 40.20 32.12
C LYS A 55 3.18 38.76 32.56
N PHE A 56 3.11 37.82 31.61
CA PHE A 56 2.92 36.41 31.91
C PHE A 56 4.12 35.83 32.67
N ILE A 57 5.35 36.10 32.22
CA ILE A 57 6.58 35.59 32.86
C ILE A 57 6.75 36.18 34.25
N ALA A 58 6.54 37.48 34.43
CA ALA A 58 6.59 38.14 35.73
C ALA A 58 5.55 37.57 36.72
N GLU A 59 4.34 37.28 36.24
CA GLU A 59 3.31 36.65 37.06
C GLU A 59 3.68 35.20 37.43
N GLN A 60 4.25 34.43 36.50
CA GLN A 60 4.73 33.07 36.78
C GLN A 60 5.91 33.05 37.76
N GLU A 61 6.83 34.02 37.69
CA GLU A 61 7.90 34.20 38.68
C GLU A 61 7.32 34.48 40.07
N ARG A 62 6.32 35.36 40.16
CA ARG A 62 5.63 35.69 41.42
C ARG A 62 4.93 34.47 42.02
N ILE A 63 4.19 33.72 41.21
CA ILE A 63 3.48 32.51 41.64
C ILE A 63 4.49 31.47 42.15
N ARG A 64 5.61 31.28 41.46
CA ARG A 64 6.64 30.30 41.86
C ARG A 64 7.48 30.72 43.06
N ALA A 65 7.57 32.02 43.33
CA ALA A 65 8.13 32.55 44.57
C ALA A 65 7.18 32.41 45.78
N GLY A 66 6.00 31.78 45.61
CA GLY A 66 5.03 31.54 46.67
C GLY A 66 3.98 32.64 46.84
N GLY A 67 3.78 33.50 45.83
CA GLY A 67 2.71 34.50 45.82
C GLY A 67 1.31 33.88 45.68
N GLU A 68 0.29 34.56 46.22
CA GLU A 68 -1.11 34.12 46.08
C GLU A 68 -1.56 34.12 44.61
N ILE A 69 -2.21 33.04 44.17
CA ILE A 69 -2.72 32.90 42.79
C ILE A 69 -4.08 33.59 42.69
N ALA A 70 -4.17 34.66 41.90
CA ALA A 70 -5.41 35.37 41.63
C ALA A 70 -6.19 34.67 40.50
N ILE A 71 -7.45 34.35 40.74
CA ILE A 71 -8.38 33.82 39.72
C ILE A 71 -9.21 34.99 39.21
N SER A 72 -9.26 35.21 37.90
CA SER A 72 -10.10 36.27 37.32
C SER A 72 -11.58 35.97 37.52
N GLU A 73 -12.42 37.01 37.60
CA GLU A 73 -13.87 36.86 37.77
C GLU A 73 -14.50 36.00 36.66
N GLU A 74 -14.03 36.15 35.42
CA GLU A 74 -14.48 35.37 34.26
C GLU A 74 -14.13 33.88 34.40
N LEU A 75 -12.90 33.56 34.82
CA LEU A 75 -12.45 32.19 35.03
C LEU A 75 -13.19 31.53 36.21
N ALA A 76 -13.41 32.27 37.30
CA ALA A 76 -14.17 31.80 38.45
C ALA A 76 -15.63 31.49 38.09
N LYS A 77 -16.25 32.33 37.27
CA LYS A 77 -17.61 32.11 36.76
C LYS A 77 -17.69 30.87 35.88
N SER A 78 -16.80 30.74 34.89
CA SER A 78 -16.76 29.56 33.99
C SER A 78 -16.53 28.26 34.76
N ALA A 79 -15.67 28.29 35.77
CA ALA A 79 -15.42 27.13 36.62
C ALA A 79 -16.63 26.72 37.47
N ALA A 80 -17.37 27.69 38.03
CA ALA A 80 -18.59 27.41 38.76
C ALA A 80 -19.67 26.78 37.86
N GLU A 81 -19.81 27.27 36.63
CA GLU A 81 -20.76 26.74 35.64
C GLU A 81 -20.40 25.32 35.18
N ASN A 82 -19.11 24.99 35.09
CA ASN A 82 -18.61 23.68 34.62
C ASN A 82 -18.19 22.72 35.76
N GLY A 83 -18.39 23.11 37.02
CA GLY A 83 -18.11 22.27 38.19
C GLY A 83 -16.63 22.02 38.49
N TRP A 84 -15.73 22.92 38.07
CA TRP A 84 -14.30 22.83 38.35
C TRP A 84 -13.98 23.40 39.74
N PRO A 85 -13.35 22.63 40.65
CA PRO A 85 -12.95 23.13 41.98
C PRO A 85 -11.91 24.25 41.88
N GLU A 86 -11.98 25.24 42.77
CA GLU A 86 -11.04 26.37 42.81
C GLU A 86 -9.58 25.93 42.91
N GLU A 87 -9.31 24.90 43.72
CA GLU A 87 -7.96 24.33 43.90
C GLU A 87 -7.40 23.68 42.63
N LEU A 88 -8.28 23.13 41.77
CA LEU A 88 -7.87 22.57 40.49
C LEU A 88 -7.39 23.66 39.54
N ILE A 89 -8.07 24.81 39.54
CA ILE A 89 -7.72 25.98 38.72
C ILE A 89 -6.40 26.58 39.19
N LYS A 90 -6.22 26.76 40.50
CA LYS A 90 -4.97 27.27 41.07
C LYS A 90 -3.78 26.41 40.67
N ARG A 91 -3.92 25.08 40.74
CA ARG A 91 -2.86 24.14 40.31
C ARG A 91 -2.56 24.26 38.82
N ALA A 92 -3.57 24.43 37.97
CA ALA A 92 -3.36 24.66 36.54
C ALA A 92 -2.61 25.97 36.26
N LEU A 93 -3.00 27.07 36.91
CA LEU A 93 -2.33 28.37 36.79
C LEU A 93 -0.88 28.33 37.30
N ALA A 94 -0.62 27.56 38.37
CA ALA A 94 0.73 27.32 38.90
C ALA A 94 1.63 26.48 37.98
N LEU A 95 1.04 25.71 37.06
CA LEU A 95 1.75 25.02 35.99
C LEU A 95 1.96 25.90 34.74
N GLY A 96 1.47 27.14 34.76
CA GLY A 96 1.58 28.07 33.63
C GLY A 96 0.46 27.98 32.61
N ALA A 97 -0.68 27.35 32.94
CA ALA A 97 -1.86 27.43 32.09
C ALA A 97 -2.41 28.87 32.04
N GLN A 98 -2.87 29.32 30.87
CA GLN A 98 -3.51 30.62 30.71
C GLN A 98 -5.00 30.55 31.08
N ALA A 99 -5.53 31.62 31.67
CA ALA A 99 -6.94 31.69 32.07
C ALA A 99 -7.90 31.45 30.90
N GLU A 100 -7.66 32.07 29.74
CA GLU A 100 -8.48 31.90 28.53
C GLU A 100 -8.49 30.47 28.01
N MET A 101 -7.34 29.78 28.08
CA MET A 101 -7.20 28.38 27.70
C MET A 101 -8.04 27.48 28.62
N LEU A 102 -8.02 27.74 29.92
CA LEU A 102 -8.81 26.98 30.89
C LEU A 102 -10.32 27.19 30.68
N ILE A 103 -10.75 28.42 30.39
CA ILE A 103 -12.15 28.72 30.02
C ILE A 103 -12.56 27.92 28.77
N THR A 104 -11.76 28.00 27.71
CA THR A 104 -12.03 27.27 26.46
C THR A 104 -12.12 25.75 26.68
N GLN A 105 -11.23 25.20 27.51
CA GLN A 105 -11.25 23.78 27.86
C GLN A 105 -12.51 23.36 28.61
N MET A 106 -12.94 24.17 29.57
CA MET A 106 -14.20 23.96 30.30
C MET A 106 -15.40 23.98 29.37
N GLU A 107 -15.49 25.00 28.50
CA GLU A 107 -16.58 25.15 27.52
C GLU A 107 -16.59 24.03 26.46
N SER A 108 -15.42 23.46 26.13
CA SER A 108 -15.32 22.30 25.23
C SER A 108 -15.79 20.97 25.85
N GLY A 109 -16.16 20.98 27.14
CA GLY A 109 -16.71 19.83 27.84
C GLY A 109 -15.69 18.94 28.55
N ILE A 110 -14.46 19.42 28.79
CA ILE A 110 -13.49 18.68 29.61
C ILE A 110 -13.98 18.62 31.06
N ARG A 111 -14.10 17.39 31.58
CA ARG A 111 -14.58 17.18 32.94
C ARG A 111 -13.48 17.43 33.98
N PRO A 112 -13.84 17.82 35.23
CA PRO A 112 -12.87 18.03 36.31
C PRO A 112 -11.98 16.81 36.57
N ASP A 113 -12.50 15.58 36.47
CA ASP A 113 -11.72 14.35 36.69
C ASP A 113 -10.70 14.07 35.58
N GLN A 114 -10.98 14.54 34.36
CA GLN A 114 -10.05 14.46 33.24
C GLN A 114 -8.94 15.50 33.43
N ALA A 115 -9.31 16.75 33.75
CA ALA A 115 -8.38 17.84 34.02
C ALA A 115 -7.44 17.53 35.20
N GLU A 116 -7.95 16.97 36.30
CA GLU A 116 -7.14 16.53 37.45
C GLU A 116 -6.04 15.55 37.04
N ARG A 117 -6.34 14.58 36.17
CA ARG A 117 -5.33 13.61 35.69
C ARG A 117 -4.23 14.30 34.89
N PHE A 118 -4.58 15.24 34.02
CA PHE A 118 -3.62 16.01 33.22
C PHE A 118 -2.74 16.89 34.11
N ILE A 119 -3.35 17.64 35.04
CA ILE A 119 -2.65 18.53 35.98
C ILE A 119 -1.72 17.71 36.88
N ALA A 120 -2.19 16.62 37.48
CA ALA A 120 -1.37 15.74 38.32
C ALA A 120 -0.24 15.04 37.53
N GLN A 121 -0.39 14.85 36.22
CA GLN A 121 0.68 14.35 35.35
C GLN A 121 1.73 15.44 35.09
N GLN A 122 1.30 16.68 34.81
CA GLN A 122 2.22 17.80 34.60
C GLN A 122 2.98 18.20 35.88
N GLU A 123 2.34 18.20 37.05
CA GLU A 123 3.02 18.40 38.34
C GLU A 123 4.10 17.34 38.56
N ARG A 124 3.78 16.06 38.32
CA ARG A 124 4.76 14.97 38.42
C ARG A 124 5.93 15.16 37.45
N MET A 125 5.65 15.52 36.19
CA MET A 125 6.69 15.78 35.20
C MET A 125 7.57 16.97 35.61
N ARG A 126 6.99 18.05 36.12
CA ARG A 126 7.72 19.23 36.61
C ARG A 126 8.61 18.89 37.79
N ASP A 127 8.06 18.22 38.81
CA ASP A 127 8.79 17.91 40.03
C ASP A 127 9.92 16.91 39.78
N ALA A 128 9.72 15.97 38.85
CA ALA A 128 10.76 15.07 38.40
C ALA A 128 11.82 15.76 37.53
N ALA A 129 11.41 16.65 36.60
CA ALA A 129 12.35 17.47 35.83
C ALA A 129 13.23 18.32 36.76
N ALA A 130 12.66 18.89 37.83
CA ALA A 130 13.41 19.61 38.86
C ALA A 130 14.42 18.74 39.62
N ARG A 131 14.20 17.41 39.69
CA ARG A 131 15.12 16.42 40.26
C ARG A 131 16.04 15.77 39.22
N GLY A 132 15.94 16.14 37.93
CA GLY A 132 16.65 15.47 36.84
C GLY A 132 16.16 14.06 36.54
N GLU A 133 14.95 13.71 37.00
CA GLU A 133 14.31 12.41 36.82
C GLU A 133 13.43 12.39 35.56
N GLN A 134 13.49 11.31 34.79
CA GLN A 134 12.59 11.08 33.66
C GLN A 134 11.29 10.43 34.14
N VAL A 135 10.15 11.11 33.97
CA VAL A 135 8.82 10.53 34.24
C VAL A 135 8.34 9.80 33.00
N LEU A 136 8.09 8.51 33.15
CA LEU A 136 7.52 7.69 32.09
C LEU A 136 5.99 7.68 32.19
N ASP A 137 5.31 8.01 31.10
CA ASP A 137 3.91 7.63 30.94
C ASP A 137 3.83 6.16 30.52
N LEU A 138 3.43 5.30 31.47
CA LEU A 138 3.26 3.86 31.26
C LEU A 138 1.80 3.48 30.93
N SER A 139 0.95 4.45 30.57
CA SER A 139 -0.44 4.21 30.19
C SER A 139 -0.57 3.23 29.01
N TRP A 140 0.36 3.27 28.06
CA TRP A 140 0.43 2.36 26.91
C TRP A 140 0.55 0.88 27.30
N MET A 141 1.12 0.56 28.48
CA MET A 141 1.22 -0.81 28.97
C MET A 141 -0.14 -1.40 29.39
N ARG A 142 -1.16 -0.55 29.58
CA ARG A 142 -2.52 -0.94 29.98
C ARG A 142 -3.51 -0.73 28.84
N VAL A 143 -3.02 -0.77 27.60
CA VAL A 143 -3.87 -0.67 26.40
C VAL A 143 -4.91 -1.81 26.41
N PRO A 144 -6.19 -1.53 26.12
CA PRO A 144 -7.25 -2.54 26.19
C PRO A 144 -7.31 -3.38 24.90
N THR A 145 -6.16 -3.91 24.49
CA THR A 145 -6.07 -4.97 23.48
C THR A 145 -6.12 -6.34 24.15
N GLU A 146 -6.32 -7.40 23.38
CA GLU A 146 -6.27 -8.76 23.91
C GLU A 146 -4.84 -9.16 24.28
N TRP A 147 -4.64 -9.60 25.52
CA TRP A 147 -3.35 -10.06 26.04
C TRP A 147 -3.34 -11.58 26.28
N GLY A 148 -2.14 -12.14 26.47
CA GLY A 148 -1.97 -13.57 26.74
C GLY A 148 -1.96 -14.46 25.50
N ILE A 149 -2.06 -13.87 24.29
CA ILE A 149 -1.89 -14.58 23.02
C ILE A 149 -0.46 -15.13 22.91
N ARG A 150 -0.36 -16.40 22.55
CA ARG A 150 0.92 -17.09 22.30
C ARG A 150 0.85 -17.81 20.96
N ALA A 151 1.13 -17.09 19.87
CA ALA A 151 1.27 -17.70 18.56
C ALA A 151 2.45 -18.69 18.57
N ARG A 152 2.25 -19.88 17.98
CA ARG A 152 3.26 -20.93 17.93
C ARG A 152 3.59 -21.26 16.47
N PRO A 153 4.87 -21.44 16.13
CA PRO A 153 5.24 -21.89 14.79
C PRO A 153 4.67 -23.29 14.54
N GLY A 154 4.10 -23.48 13.34
CA GLY A 154 3.68 -24.78 12.83
C GLY A 154 4.76 -25.44 11.96
N LYS A 155 4.37 -26.47 11.20
CA LYS A 155 5.26 -27.13 10.23
C LYS A 155 5.81 -26.19 9.15
N LYS A 156 5.10 -25.10 8.87
CA LYS A 156 5.47 -24.06 7.89
C LYS A 156 6.13 -22.83 8.54
N GLY A 157 6.54 -22.91 9.81
CA GLY A 157 7.01 -21.75 10.58
C GLY A 157 5.86 -20.95 11.20
N LEU A 158 6.18 -19.71 11.61
CA LEU A 158 5.21 -18.76 12.17
C LEU A 158 4.68 -17.87 11.03
N THR A 159 3.58 -18.30 10.41
CA THR A 159 3.00 -17.62 9.25
C THR A 159 2.07 -16.47 9.64
N VAL A 160 1.69 -15.62 8.68
CA VAL A 160 0.65 -14.59 8.84
C VAL A 160 -0.65 -15.20 9.37
N SER A 161 -1.07 -16.34 8.82
CA SER A 161 -2.25 -17.06 9.32
C SER A 161 -2.06 -17.62 10.74
N ALA A 162 -0.84 -17.98 11.14
CA ALA A 162 -0.57 -18.55 12.47
C ALA A 162 -0.65 -17.51 13.61
N ILE A 163 -0.54 -16.21 13.28
CA ILE A 163 -0.71 -15.12 14.26
C ILE A 163 -2.14 -14.59 14.34
N ASN A 164 -3.03 -15.02 13.45
CA ASN A 164 -4.45 -14.70 13.49
C ASN A 164 -5.15 -15.53 14.60
N ILE A 165 -5.02 -15.06 15.86
CA ILE A 165 -5.59 -15.70 17.06
C ILE A 165 -6.52 -14.71 17.77
N GLY A 166 -7.67 -15.17 18.26
CA GLY A 166 -8.60 -14.33 19.02
C GLY A 166 -9.11 -13.15 18.18
N SER A 167 -9.10 -11.97 18.78
CA SER A 167 -9.47 -10.68 18.18
C SER A 167 -8.57 -10.29 17.01
N TYR A 168 -7.31 -10.73 16.97
CA TYR A 168 -6.38 -10.44 15.87
C TYR A 168 -6.76 -11.15 14.56
N ALA A 169 -7.52 -12.25 14.65
CA ALA A 169 -8.11 -12.96 13.51
C ALA A 169 -9.39 -12.32 12.97
N SER A 170 -10.01 -11.42 13.73
CA SER A 170 -11.32 -10.86 13.39
C SER A 170 -11.20 -9.79 12.32
N VAL A 171 -11.43 -10.16 11.07
CA VAL A 171 -11.42 -9.25 9.92
C VAL A 171 -12.81 -8.63 9.73
N PRO A 172 -13.04 -7.34 10.06
CA PRO A 172 -14.35 -6.72 9.95
C PRO A 172 -14.76 -6.58 8.47
N ASP A 173 -16.06 -6.57 8.18
CA ASP A 173 -16.54 -6.32 6.81
C ASP A 173 -16.31 -4.87 6.36
N LYS A 174 -16.23 -3.93 7.30
CA LYS A 174 -15.88 -2.53 7.08
C LYS A 174 -14.83 -2.09 8.09
N TRP A 175 -13.73 -1.55 7.59
CA TRP A 175 -12.67 -0.97 8.42
C TRP A 175 -13.11 0.43 8.89
N PRO A 176 -13.21 0.69 10.20
CA PRO A 176 -13.81 1.93 10.70
C PRO A 176 -12.79 3.07 10.87
N TYR A 177 -11.50 2.79 10.76
CA TYR A 177 -10.44 3.76 11.00
C TYR A 177 -9.86 4.29 9.69
N GLN A 178 -9.40 5.54 9.70
CA GLN A 178 -8.75 6.21 8.55
C GLN A 178 -7.25 6.46 8.83
N THR A 179 -6.64 5.61 9.66
CA THR A 179 -5.24 5.71 10.08
C THR A 179 -4.48 4.45 9.69
N GLU A 180 -3.15 4.48 9.85
CA GLU A 180 -2.26 3.34 9.55
C GLU A 180 -2.30 2.25 10.63
N MET A 181 -3.35 2.27 11.45
CA MET A 181 -3.48 1.37 12.58
C MET A 181 -3.57 -0.08 12.08
N PRO A 182 -2.68 -0.98 12.55
CA PRO A 182 -2.78 -2.39 12.21
C PRO A 182 -3.99 -3.03 12.89
N ARG A 183 -4.53 -4.09 12.27
CA ARG A 183 -5.67 -4.84 12.82
C ARG A 183 -5.36 -5.38 14.22
N GLY A 184 -6.25 -5.12 15.17
CA GLY A 184 -6.13 -5.54 16.57
C GLY A 184 -5.36 -4.57 17.47
N ALA A 185 -4.77 -3.50 16.93
CA ALA A 185 -4.24 -2.40 17.75
C ALA A 185 -5.36 -1.48 18.25
N HIS A 186 -5.03 -0.67 19.25
CA HIS A 186 -5.96 0.32 19.81
C HIS A 186 -5.89 1.65 19.05
N PRO A 187 -7.03 2.25 18.67
CA PRO A 187 -7.03 3.51 17.95
C PRO A 187 -6.58 4.68 18.82
N ILE A 188 -5.92 5.64 18.20
CA ILE A 188 -5.72 6.98 18.75
C ILE A 188 -6.84 7.86 18.17
N LEU A 189 -7.65 8.45 19.03
CA LEU A 189 -8.77 9.29 18.63
C LEU A 189 -8.28 10.68 18.19
N GLY A 190 -9.01 11.31 17.26
CA GLY A 190 -8.73 12.68 16.81
C GLY A 190 -7.52 12.85 15.88
N ILE A 191 -6.90 11.75 15.45
CA ILE A 191 -5.80 11.81 14.46
C ILE A 191 -6.37 12.07 13.06
N PRO A 192 -5.73 12.96 12.26
CA PRO A 192 -6.12 13.20 10.86
C PRO A 192 -6.18 11.91 10.02
N ALA A 193 -7.11 11.91 9.07
CA ALA A 193 -7.24 10.82 8.12
C ALA A 193 -6.05 10.78 7.14
N MET A 194 -5.60 9.58 6.80
CA MET A 194 -4.48 9.33 5.87
C MET A 194 -4.90 9.24 4.40
N GLY A 195 -6.18 9.44 4.10
CA GLY A 195 -6.67 9.67 2.72
C GLY A 195 -6.86 8.43 1.84
N TYR A 196 -6.72 7.20 2.35
CA TYR A 196 -7.03 6.00 1.56
C TYR A 196 -8.54 5.82 1.33
N SER A 197 -8.92 5.15 0.24
CA SER A 197 -10.32 5.13 -0.25
C SER A 197 -11.10 3.81 -0.05
N ILE A 198 -10.44 2.67 0.18
CA ILE A 198 -11.10 1.36 0.24
C ILE A 198 -11.22 0.86 1.68
N TYR A 199 -12.44 0.91 2.21
CA TYR A 199 -12.77 0.52 3.59
C TYR A 199 -13.49 -0.81 3.71
N GLU A 200 -14.14 -1.27 2.64
CA GLU A 200 -14.96 -2.46 2.66
C GLU A 200 -14.15 -3.71 2.29
N LYS A 201 -14.28 -4.76 3.10
CA LYS A 201 -13.58 -6.03 2.88
C LYS A 201 -13.91 -6.63 1.52
N ALA A 202 -15.19 -6.61 1.14
CA ALA A 202 -15.66 -7.16 -0.13
C ALA A 202 -14.94 -6.56 -1.34
N GLU A 203 -14.47 -5.30 -1.26
CA GLU A 203 -13.82 -4.58 -2.36
C GLU A 203 -12.36 -4.98 -2.60
N LEU A 204 -11.72 -5.79 -1.74
CA LEU A 204 -10.30 -6.17 -1.92
C LEU A 204 -9.93 -7.57 -1.42
N TRP A 205 -10.80 -8.23 -0.66
CA TRP A 205 -10.46 -9.44 0.09
C TRP A 205 -10.33 -10.67 -0.79
N ALA A 206 -9.39 -11.56 -0.43
CA ALA A 206 -9.21 -12.90 -0.96
C ALA A 206 -8.75 -13.83 0.17
N ASP A 207 -9.46 -14.94 0.40
CA ASP A 207 -9.18 -15.82 1.55
C ASP A 207 -7.81 -16.49 1.48
N ASN A 208 -7.26 -16.65 0.29
CA ASN A 208 -5.95 -17.27 0.07
C ASN A 208 -4.79 -16.27 0.16
N ALA A 209 -5.02 -14.98 0.44
CA ALA A 209 -3.95 -13.97 0.36
C ALA A 209 -2.78 -14.25 1.31
N ALA A 210 -3.05 -14.65 2.56
CA ALA A 210 -2.00 -15.01 3.51
C ALA A 210 -1.18 -16.22 3.04
N ASP A 211 -1.85 -17.26 2.54
CA ASP A 211 -1.16 -18.45 2.02
C ASP A 211 -0.33 -18.14 0.76
N LEU A 212 -0.86 -17.28 -0.13
CA LEU A 212 -0.15 -16.83 -1.31
C LEU A 212 1.08 -15.97 -0.97
N TYR A 213 1.00 -15.15 0.07
CA TYR A 213 2.16 -14.40 0.60
C TYR A 213 3.26 -15.36 1.07
N GLU A 214 2.91 -16.35 1.91
CA GLU A 214 3.90 -17.33 2.39
C GLU A 214 4.52 -18.13 1.24
N GLU A 215 3.71 -18.52 0.25
CA GLU A 215 4.22 -19.19 -0.95
C GLU A 215 5.17 -18.28 -1.75
N ALA A 216 4.82 -17.01 -1.95
CA ALA A 216 5.63 -16.07 -2.72
C ALA A 216 7.01 -15.83 -2.08
N ILE A 217 7.05 -15.71 -0.75
CA ILE A 217 8.32 -15.59 -0.02
C ILE A 217 9.13 -16.89 -0.12
N GLN A 218 8.49 -18.04 0.10
CA GLN A 218 9.17 -19.34 0.08
C GLN A 218 9.75 -19.67 -1.31
N ARG A 219 9.04 -19.35 -2.38
CA ARG A 219 9.40 -19.69 -3.77
C ARG A 219 10.09 -18.55 -4.52
N ARG A 220 10.58 -17.55 -3.79
CA ARG A 220 11.35 -16.44 -4.35
C ARG A 220 12.61 -16.96 -5.06
N TRP A 221 12.90 -16.36 -6.21
CA TRP A 221 14.05 -16.63 -7.07
C TRP A 221 14.71 -15.31 -7.47
N ARG A 222 16.01 -15.36 -7.77
CA ARG A 222 16.84 -14.20 -8.13
C ARG A 222 17.27 -14.31 -9.58
N ALA A 223 16.87 -13.34 -10.40
CA ALA A 223 17.22 -13.31 -11.81
C ALA A 223 18.74 -13.32 -12.05
N ALA A 224 19.55 -12.74 -11.17
CA ALA A 224 21.00 -12.68 -11.32
C ALA A 224 21.73 -14.01 -11.11
N THR A 225 21.27 -14.86 -10.18
CA THR A 225 22.06 -16.01 -9.69
C THR A 225 21.35 -17.35 -9.82
N ASP A 226 20.02 -17.35 -9.88
CA ASP A 226 19.24 -18.60 -9.89
C ASP A 226 18.90 -19.02 -11.34
N ILE A 227 19.14 -18.14 -12.33
CA ILE A 227 19.05 -18.45 -13.76
C ILE A 227 20.44 -18.91 -14.26
N PRO A 228 20.54 -20.07 -14.93
CA PRO A 228 21.81 -20.59 -15.44
C PRO A 228 22.23 -19.87 -16.74
N TRP A 229 22.58 -18.59 -16.64
CA TRP A 229 22.88 -17.72 -17.79
C TRP A 229 24.00 -18.25 -18.71
N ASP A 230 24.91 -19.06 -18.18
CA ASP A 230 25.97 -19.75 -18.91
C ASP A 230 25.45 -20.77 -19.94
N THR A 231 24.18 -21.19 -19.82
CA THR A 231 23.54 -22.09 -20.78
C THR A 231 23.05 -21.39 -22.04
N LEU A 232 23.07 -20.05 -22.10
CA LEU A 232 22.72 -19.31 -23.31
C LEU A 232 23.67 -19.66 -24.46
N GLN A 233 23.11 -19.82 -25.64
CA GLN A 233 23.84 -20.12 -26.88
C GLN A 233 23.47 -19.09 -27.95
N PRO A 234 24.39 -18.74 -28.86
CA PRO A 234 24.06 -17.92 -30.02
C PRO A 234 22.89 -18.52 -30.79
N LEU A 235 21.90 -17.69 -31.11
CA LEU A 235 20.73 -18.07 -31.92
C LEU A 235 20.86 -17.46 -33.33
N PRO A 236 20.16 -18.01 -34.34
CA PRO A 236 20.00 -17.32 -35.61
C PRO A 236 19.43 -15.91 -35.40
N ASP A 237 19.90 -14.93 -36.18
CA ASP A 237 19.57 -13.50 -36.00
C ASP A 237 18.07 -13.24 -35.93
N GLU A 238 17.27 -13.88 -36.78
CA GLU A 238 15.82 -13.74 -36.80
C GLU A 238 15.15 -14.27 -35.53
N ILE A 239 15.69 -15.34 -34.94
CA ILE A 239 15.19 -15.93 -33.70
C ILE A 239 15.59 -15.05 -32.51
N GLU A 240 16.84 -14.58 -32.47
CA GLU A 240 17.31 -13.70 -31.40
C GLU A 240 16.51 -12.38 -31.39
N ARG A 241 16.27 -11.77 -32.57
CA ARG A 241 15.44 -10.56 -32.70
C ARG A 241 14.00 -10.79 -32.26
N ALA A 242 13.41 -11.93 -32.61
CA ALA A 242 12.05 -12.27 -32.20
C ALA A 242 11.95 -12.52 -30.68
N MET A 243 12.93 -13.22 -30.09
CA MET A 243 13.01 -13.41 -28.63
C MET A 243 13.19 -12.08 -27.91
N CYS A 244 14.04 -11.19 -28.44
CA CYS A 244 14.22 -9.83 -27.94
C CYS A 244 12.92 -9.01 -27.94
N GLN A 245 12.15 -9.08 -29.03
CA GLN A 245 10.85 -8.43 -29.14
C GLN A 245 9.85 -8.98 -28.11
N LEU A 246 9.82 -10.31 -27.90
CA LEU A 246 8.98 -10.94 -26.89
C LEU A 246 9.41 -10.53 -25.46
N CYS A 247 10.71 -10.50 -25.17
CA CYS A 247 11.23 -10.02 -23.88
C CYS A 247 10.89 -8.54 -23.63
N THR A 248 10.90 -7.72 -24.69
CA THR A 248 10.53 -6.29 -24.61
C THR A 248 9.07 -6.13 -24.19
N TYR A 249 8.17 -6.89 -24.83
CA TYR A 249 6.77 -6.93 -24.44
C TYR A 249 6.59 -7.30 -22.96
N PHE A 250 7.31 -8.31 -22.46
CA PHE A 250 7.21 -8.69 -21.05
C PHE A 250 7.78 -7.65 -20.10
N CYS A 251 8.82 -6.89 -20.49
CA CYS A 251 9.30 -5.76 -19.70
C CYS A 251 8.21 -4.70 -19.51
N GLU A 252 7.48 -4.37 -20.58
CA GLU A 252 6.37 -3.40 -20.51
C GLU A 252 5.24 -3.89 -19.61
N LYS A 253 4.84 -5.16 -19.76
CA LYS A 253 3.79 -5.76 -18.92
C LYS A 253 4.16 -5.85 -17.45
N ALA A 254 5.42 -6.15 -17.17
CA ALA A 254 5.94 -6.19 -15.82
C ALA A 254 5.87 -4.81 -15.13
N LEU A 255 6.32 -3.75 -15.80
CA LEU A 255 6.23 -2.39 -15.25
C LEU A 255 4.79 -1.95 -15.04
N LEU A 256 3.91 -2.20 -16.03
CA LEU A 256 2.48 -1.91 -15.89
C LEU A 256 1.86 -2.58 -14.67
N ALA A 257 2.13 -3.88 -14.47
CA ALA A 257 1.57 -4.62 -13.36
C ALA A 257 2.05 -4.04 -12.01
N GLY A 258 3.34 -3.70 -11.92
CA GLY A 258 3.91 -3.00 -10.76
C GLY A 258 3.21 -1.67 -10.49
N ASP A 259 3.09 -0.81 -11.49
CA ASP A 259 2.46 0.52 -11.36
C ASP A 259 1.00 0.44 -10.92
N VAL A 260 0.23 -0.52 -11.46
CA VAL A 260 -1.18 -0.71 -11.10
C VAL A 260 -1.31 -1.16 -9.65
N VAL A 261 -0.51 -2.14 -9.22
CA VAL A 261 -0.54 -2.61 -7.82
C VAL A 261 -0.05 -1.51 -6.88
N GLY A 262 1.05 -0.85 -7.20
CA GLY A 262 1.62 0.26 -6.43
C GLY A 262 0.66 1.44 -6.28
N LYS A 263 -0.17 1.73 -7.30
CA LYS A 263 -1.25 2.74 -7.23
C LYS A 263 -2.34 2.35 -6.23
N TRP A 264 -2.73 1.07 -6.18
CA TRP A 264 -3.88 0.63 -5.38
C TRP A 264 -3.51 0.22 -3.95
N LEU A 265 -2.28 -0.22 -3.70
CA LEU A 265 -1.79 -0.56 -2.36
C LEU A 265 -2.04 0.53 -1.30
N PRO A 266 -1.73 1.83 -1.52
CA PRO A 266 -2.00 2.87 -0.53
C PRO A 266 -3.51 3.10 -0.31
N GLU A 267 -4.35 2.85 -1.31
CA GLU A 267 -5.81 3.02 -1.24
C GLU A 267 -6.51 1.98 -0.35
N MET A 268 -5.84 0.88 -0.02
CA MET A 268 -6.39 -0.20 0.79
C MET A 268 -6.24 0.03 2.28
N SER A 269 -7.33 -0.14 3.03
CA SER A 269 -7.33 -0.06 4.50
C SER A 269 -6.31 -0.99 5.16
N TYR A 270 -5.62 -0.48 6.20
CA TYR A 270 -4.59 -1.19 6.96
C TYR A 270 -5.09 -2.41 7.73
N GLY A 271 -6.41 -2.48 8.00
CA GLY A 271 -7.04 -3.64 8.61
C GLY A 271 -6.96 -4.93 7.78
N TYR A 272 -6.75 -4.82 6.47
CA TYR A 272 -6.69 -5.95 5.53
C TYR A 272 -5.25 -6.27 5.14
N HIS A 273 -4.37 -6.35 6.14
CA HIS A 273 -2.93 -6.48 5.94
C HIS A 273 -2.52 -7.70 5.12
N GLU A 274 -3.26 -8.81 5.15
CA GLU A 274 -2.99 -10.00 4.32
C GLU A 274 -2.97 -9.66 2.83
N ILE A 275 -3.87 -8.77 2.41
CA ILE A 275 -3.97 -8.32 1.03
C ILE A 275 -2.78 -7.42 0.69
N LYS A 276 -2.46 -6.47 1.57
CA LYS A 276 -1.33 -5.54 1.36
C LYS A 276 0.00 -6.28 1.30
N VAL A 277 0.28 -7.21 2.22
CA VAL A 277 1.56 -7.96 2.22
C VAL A 277 1.66 -8.89 1.01
N TYR A 278 0.56 -9.54 0.60
CA TYR A 278 0.57 -10.36 -0.60
C TYR A 278 0.80 -9.53 -1.87
N LEU A 279 0.05 -8.42 -2.04
CA LEU A 279 0.19 -7.59 -3.23
C LEU A 279 1.58 -6.93 -3.32
N ALA A 280 2.22 -6.61 -2.20
CA ALA A 280 3.62 -6.19 -2.20
C ALA A 280 4.56 -7.27 -2.78
N THR A 281 4.29 -8.57 -2.53
CA THR A 281 5.05 -9.64 -3.18
C THR A 281 4.73 -9.76 -4.67
N ALA A 282 3.48 -9.52 -5.09
CA ALA A 282 3.10 -9.51 -6.50
C ALA A 282 3.77 -8.36 -7.28
N GLU A 283 3.90 -7.18 -6.66
CA GLU A 283 4.69 -6.07 -7.20
C GLU A 283 6.18 -6.44 -7.31
N PHE A 284 6.73 -7.09 -6.28
CA PHE A 284 8.11 -7.56 -6.31
C PHE A 284 8.34 -8.66 -7.38
N ASP A 285 7.36 -9.53 -7.63
CA ASP A 285 7.37 -10.48 -8.75
C ASP A 285 7.46 -9.74 -10.09
N ALA A 286 6.66 -8.69 -10.26
CA ALA A 286 6.67 -7.87 -11.47
C ALA A 286 8.03 -7.20 -11.70
N ALA A 287 8.64 -6.61 -10.66
CA ALA A 287 9.98 -6.04 -10.75
C ALA A 287 11.05 -7.07 -11.22
N ARG A 288 10.96 -8.31 -10.71
CA ARG A 288 11.86 -9.41 -11.13
C ARG A 288 11.60 -9.89 -12.56
N GLN A 289 10.34 -9.89 -13.00
CA GLN A 289 9.99 -10.20 -14.39
C GLN A 289 10.59 -9.15 -15.35
N PHE A 290 10.48 -7.86 -15.01
CA PHE A 290 11.15 -6.82 -15.79
C PHE A 290 12.67 -7.05 -15.86
N GLU A 291 13.30 -7.29 -14.70
CA GLU A 291 14.75 -7.51 -14.62
C GLU A 291 15.21 -8.69 -15.48
N VAL A 292 14.54 -9.85 -15.38
CA VAL A 292 14.96 -11.07 -16.05
C VAL A 292 14.80 -11.00 -17.57
N PHE A 293 13.69 -10.44 -18.05
CA PHE A 293 13.45 -10.35 -19.49
C PHE A 293 14.35 -9.30 -20.13
N ARG A 294 14.63 -8.20 -19.42
CA ARG A 294 15.62 -7.22 -19.86
C ARG A 294 17.02 -7.85 -19.94
N LYS A 295 17.40 -8.64 -18.94
CA LYS A 295 18.67 -9.40 -18.97
C LYS A 295 18.70 -10.35 -20.16
N ARG A 296 17.66 -11.16 -20.38
CA ARG A 296 17.64 -12.10 -21.51
C ARG A 296 17.78 -11.38 -22.84
N ALA A 297 17.03 -10.30 -23.08
CA ALA A 297 17.12 -9.53 -24.33
C ALA A 297 18.53 -9.01 -24.65
N LEU A 298 19.35 -8.78 -23.62
CA LEU A 298 20.69 -8.18 -23.77
C LEU A 298 21.84 -9.18 -23.62
N SER A 299 21.56 -10.42 -23.20
CA SER A 299 22.64 -11.38 -22.82
C SER A 299 23.20 -12.18 -23.99
N ASN A 300 22.50 -12.27 -25.12
CA ASN A 300 22.91 -13.10 -26.26
C ASN A 300 23.23 -12.25 -27.52
N GLY A 301 23.71 -11.02 -27.32
CA GLY A 301 24.05 -10.09 -28.42
C GLY A 301 22.86 -9.37 -29.06
N GLY A 302 21.66 -9.56 -28.51
CA GLY A 302 20.42 -8.90 -28.94
C GLY A 302 20.25 -7.46 -28.44
N GLY A 303 19.00 -6.99 -28.38
CA GLY A 303 18.64 -5.63 -27.99
C GLY A 303 17.17 -5.48 -27.64
N MET A 304 16.77 -4.33 -27.08
CA MET A 304 15.35 -4.05 -26.87
C MET A 304 14.63 -3.83 -28.21
N GLY A 305 13.39 -4.32 -28.30
CA GLY A 305 12.51 -4.20 -29.45
C GLY A 305 11.63 -2.95 -29.43
N ILE A 306 10.53 -3.00 -30.16
CA ILE A 306 9.54 -1.92 -30.30
C ILE A 306 8.48 -2.07 -29.19
N GLN A 307 8.09 -0.96 -28.58
CA GLN A 307 7.02 -0.94 -27.55
C GLN A 307 5.64 -1.32 -28.12
N SER A 308 4.75 -1.84 -27.27
CA SER A 308 3.36 -2.12 -27.66
C SER A 308 2.57 -0.82 -27.90
N PRO A 309 1.46 -0.85 -28.67
CA PRO A 309 0.63 0.35 -28.90
C PRO A 309 0.08 0.99 -27.62
N GLY A 310 -0.15 0.19 -26.57
CA GLY A 310 -0.45 0.64 -25.22
C GLY A 310 -1.93 0.95 -24.96
N TYR A 311 -2.84 0.57 -25.84
CA TYR A 311 -4.29 0.77 -25.63
C TYR A 311 -4.78 -0.04 -24.44
N PHE A 312 -4.38 -1.31 -24.35
CA PHE A 312 -4.77 -2.19 -23.24
C PHE A 312 -4.15 -1.77 -21.89
N HIS A 313 -2.97 -1.15 -21.90
CA HIS A 313 -2.36 -0.60 -20.68
C HIS A 313 -3.27 0.46 -20.04
N ARG A 314 -3.76 1.41 -20.85
CA ARG A 314 -4.66 2.47 -20.38
C ARG A 314 -5.96 1.91 -19.82
N ALA A 315 -6.50 0.85 -20.42
CA ALA A 315 -7.71 0.18 -19.92
C ALA A 315 -7.56 -0.35 -18.49
N ILE A 316 -6.35 -0.69 -18.04
CA ILE A 316 -6.06 -1.11 -16.66
C ILE A 316 -5.74 0.09 -15.77
N ILE A 317 -4.91 1.03 -16.24
CA ILE A 317 -4.51 2.22 -15.47
C ILE A 317 -5.71 3.10 -15.10
N ASP A 318 -6.66 3.25 -16.03
CA ASP A 318 -7.83 4.12 -15.90
C ASP A 318 -8.98 3.52 -15.09
N THR A 319 -8.81 2.29 -14.59
CA THR A 319 -9.79 1.65 -13.71
C THR A 319 -10.06 2.50 -12.47
N ARG A 320 -11.33 2.51 -12.04
CA ARG A 320 -11.81 3.42 -10.97
C ARG A 320 -12.11 2.73 -9.67
N VAL A 321 -12.14 1.39 -9.68
CA VAL A 321 -12.32 0.55 -8.49
C VAL A 321 -11.35 -0.63 -8.55
N TRP A 322 -10.89 -1.10 -7.39
CA TRP A 322 -9.93 -2.21 -7.32
C TRP A 322 -10.47 -3.50 -7.94
N THR A 323 -11.75 -3.81 -7.73
CA THR A 323 -12.37 -5.00 -8.31
C THR A 323 -12.26 -5.03 -9.84
N GLU A 324 -12.41 -3.88 -10.50
CA GLU A 324 -12.19 -3.75 -11.95
C GLU A 324 -10.72 -3.97 -12.30
N ALA A 325 -9.81 -3.26 -11.61
CA ALA A 325 -8.36 -3.38 -11.80
C ALA A 325 -7.89 -4.83 -11.66
N SER A 326 -8.32 -5.52 -10.60
CA SER A 326 -7.97 -6.91 -10.32
C SER A 326 -8.61 -7.87 -11.31
N ALA A 327 -9.87 -7.71 -11.70
CA ALA A 327 -10.49 -8.58 -12.71
C ALA A 327 -9.75 -8.48 -14.06
N VAL A 328 -9.38 -7.28 -14.48
CA VAL A 328 -8.68 -7.07 -15.76
C VAL A 328 -7.20 -7.49 -15.67
N LEU A 329 -6.47 -7.06 -14.64
CA LEU A 329 -5.05 -7.38 -14.46
C LEU A 329 -4.86 -8.86 -14.10
N HIS A 330 -5.44 -9.30 -12.99
CA HIS A 330 -5.16 -10.62 -12.42
C HIS A 330 -5.88 -11.77 -13.11
N ILE A 331 -6.98 -11.55 -13.84
CA ILE A 331 -7.66 -12.62 -14.58
C ILE A 331 -7.42 -12.50 -16.09
N LEU A 332 -7.84 -11.41 -16.75
CA LEU A 332 -7.72 -11.30 -18.21
C LEU A 332 -6.25 -11.19 -18.66
N SER A 333 -5.54 -10.16 -18.22
CA SER A 333 -4.14 -9.90 -18.61
C SER A 333 -3.23 -11.05 -18.19
N ASN A 334 -3.31 -11.49 -16.94
CA ASN A 334 -2.48 -12.58 -16.45
C ASN A 334 -2.80 -13.94 -17.08
N SER A 335 -4.04 -14.18 -17.51
CA SER A 335 -4.35 -15.37 -18.32
C SER A 335 -3.61 -15.36 -19.64
N PHE A 336 -3.54 -14.20 -20.29
CA PHE A 336 -2.80 -14.02 -21.54
C PHE A 336 -1.29 -14.18 -21.31
N LEU A 337 -0.75 -13.58 -20.25
CA LEU A 337 0.66 -13.73 -19.88
C LEU A 337 1.05 -15.19 -19.64
N ILE A 338 0.23 -15.99 -18.94
CA ILE A 338 0.51 -17.42 -18.81
C ILE A 338 0.56 -18.11 -20.18
N GLY A 339 -0.37 -17.80 -21.09
CA GLY A 339 -0.34 -18.36 -22.44
C GLY A 339 0.95 -17.98 -23.19
N MET A 340 1.39 -16.74 -23.04
CA MET A 340 2.62 -16.23 -23.65
C MET A 340 3.89 -16.83 -23.03
N TYR A 341 3.91 -17.07 -21.71
CA TYR A 341 5.01 -17.78 -21.06
C TYR A 341 5.05 -19.26 -21.46
N GLN A 342 3.90 -19.89 -21.70
CA GLN A 342 3.85 -21.25 -22.27
C GLN A 342 4.41 -21.29 -23.69
N VAL A 343 4.14 -20.26 -24.52
CA VAL A 343 4.80 -20.10 -25.82
C VAL A 343 6.31 -19.96 -25.64
N GLY A 344 6.74 -19.08 -24.74
CA GLY A 344 8.15 -18.85 -24.42
C GLY A 344 8.87 -20.13 -23.99
N GLU A 345 8.28 -20.91 -23.08
CA GLU A 345 8.83 -22.20 -22.65
C GLU A 345 8.89 -23.21 -23.82
N TYR A 346 7.85 -23.25 -24.66
CA TYR A 346 7.79 -24.15 -25.82
C TYR A 346 8.87 -23.85 -26.86
N VAL A 347 9.23 -22.58 -27.04
CA VAL A 347 10.26 -22.12 -27.99
C VAL A 347 11.63 -21.90 -27.35
N ALA A 348 11.80 -22.25 -26.07
CA ALA A 348 13.07 -22.07 -25.38
C ALA A 348 14.16 -22.97 -25.98
N HIS A 349 15.34 -22.42 -26.20
CA HIS A 349 16.48 -23.12 -26.82
C HIS A 349 17.50 -23.63 -25.80
N ASN A 350 17.38 -23.20 -24.54
CA ASN A 350 18.31 -23.52 -23.46
C ASN A 350 17.60 -23.55 -22.09
N GLU A 351 18.33 -24.01 -21.08
CA GLU A 351 17.81 -24.15 -19.72
C GLU A 351 17.49 -22.80 -19.09
N ALA A 352 18.29 -21.75 -19.35
CA ALA A 352 18.02 -20.41 -18.86
C ALA A 352 16.64 -19.91 -19.32
N GLU A 353 16.38 -19.92 -20.62
CA GLU A 353 15.08 -19.51 -21.19
C GLU A 353 13.92 -20.33 -20.63
N SER A 354 14.04 -21.66 -20.65
CA SER A 354 12.99 -22.54 -20.12
C SER A 354 12.70 -22.26 -18.64
N LEU A 355 13.74 -22.08 -17.82
CA LEU A 355 13.59 -21.79 -16.40
C LEU A 355 12.95 -20.41 -16.16
N ILE A 356 13.35 -19.38 -16.91
CA ILE A 356 12.75 -18.03 -16.83
C ILE A 356 11.23 -18.14 -17.02
N PHE A 357 10.78 -18.78 -18.10
CA PHE A 357 9.35 -18.90 -18.39
C PHE A 357 8.58 -19.70 -17.33
N ARG A 358 9.16 -20.79 -16.80
CA ARG A 358 8.55 -21.56 -15.72
C ARG A 358 8.40 -20.77 -14.42
N LEU A 359 9.43 -20.00 -14.04
CA LEU A 359 9.40 -19.17 -12.83
C LEU A 359 8.38 -18.02 -12.98
N CYS A 360 8.32 -17.38 -14.15
CA CYS A 360 7.31 -16.36 -14.42
C CYS A 360 5.88 -16.93 -14.40
N MET A 361 5.66 -18.14 -14.91
CA MET A 361 4.36 -18.83 -14.79
C MET A 361 4.00 -19.14 -13.34
N GLN A 362 4.97 -19.55 -12.51
CA GLN A 362 4.75 -19.78 -11.09
C GLN A 362 4.27 -18.48 -10.40
N ASP A 363 4.90 -17.36 -10.71
CA ASP A 363 4.59 -16.06 -10.11
C ASP A 363 3.20 -15.56 -10.55
N VAL A 364 2.92 -15.57 -11.85
CA VAL A 364 1.62 -15.14 -12.38
C VAL A 364 0.49 -16.09 -11.97
N SER A 365 0.76 -17.38 -11.74
CA SER A 365 -0.25 -18.33 -11.23
C SER A 365 -0.76 -17.93 -9.84
N ARG A 366 0.11 -17.44 -8.95
CA ARG A 366 -0.32 -16.89 -7.64
C ARG A 366 -1.21 -15.66 -7.83
N GLN A 367 -0.82 -14.76 -8.73
CA GLN A 367 -1.60 -13.54 -9.02
C GLN A 367 -2.99 -13.87 -9.57
N ILE A 368 -3.11 -14.86 -10.46
CA ILE A 368 -4.41 -15.35 -10.93
C ILE A 368 -5.21 -15.96 -9.78
N ALA A 369 -4.58 -16.76 -8.91
CA ALA A 369 -5.27 -17.36 -7.77
C ALA A 369 -5.84 -16.31 -6.82
N TYR A 370 -5.13 -15.19 -6.61
CA TYR A 370 -5.67 -14.03 -5.89
C TYR A 370 -6.85 -13.42 -6.64
N GLY A 371 -6.71 -13.10 -7.93
CA GLY A 371 -7.77 -12.47 -8.73
C GLY A 371 -9.07 -13.29 -8.76
N VAL A 372 -8.95 -14.61 -8.93
CA VAL A 372 -10.08 -15.55 -8.91
C VAL A 372 -10.78 -15.56 -7.56
N GLN A 373 -10.03 -15.66 -6.45
CA GLN A 373 -10.64 -15.64 -5.11
C GLN A 373 -11.24 -14.28 -4.77
N HIS A 374 -10.59 -13.19 -5.16
CA HIS A 374 -11.09 -11.85 -4.93
C HIS A 374 -12.43 -11.62 -5.64
N VAL A 375 -12.51 -11.88 -6.95
CA VAL A 375 -13.76 -11.72 -7.71
C VAL A 375 -14.86 -12.65 -7.17
N LYS A 376 -14.50 -13.88 -6.77
CA LYS A 376 -15.46 -14.80 -6.13
C LYS A 376 -16.03 -14.23 -4.83
N GLN A 377 -15.18 -13.72 -3.94
CA GLN A 377 -15.60 -13.12 -2.68
C GLN A 377 -16.43 -11.86 -2.90
N PHE A 378 -16.02 -11.00 -3.83
CA PHE A 378 -16.77 -9.81 -4.24
C PHE A 378 -18.18 -10.18 -4.69
N LEU A 379 -18.33 -11.15 -5.60
CA LEU A 379 -19.64 -11.56 -6.12
C LEU A 379 -20.51 -12.26 -5.07
N LEU A 380 -19.92 -12.99 -4.12
CA LEU A 380 -20.67 -13.59 -3.00
C LEU A 380 -21.23 -12.55 -2.01
N ARG A 381 -20.66 -11.34 -1.97
CA ARG A 381 -21.09 -10.25 -1.09
C ARG A 381 -21.90 -9.18 -1.81
N LYS A 382 -21.63 -8.97 -3.10
CA LYS A 382 -22.26 -7.95 -3.96
C LYS A 382 -22.84 -8.59 -5.22
N LEU A 383 -23.87 -9.41 -5.04
CA LEU A 383 -24.52 -10.15 -6.12
C LEU A 383 -25.11 -9.21 -7.20
N ASP A 384 -25.59 -8.04 -6.80
CA ASP A 384 -26.11 -6.98 -7.66
C ASP A 384 -25.04 -6.40 -8.60
N LYS A 385 -23.76 -6.49 -8.20
CA LYS A 385 -22.61 -6.00 -8.96
C LYS A 385 -22.12 -6.94 -10.05
N ARG A 386 -22.72 -8.12 -10.19
CA ARG A 386 -22.34 -9.09 -11.22
C ARG A 386 -22.40 -8.51 -12.64
N ALA A 387 -23.44 -7.75 -12.95
CA ALA A 387 -23.58 -7.09 -14.25
C ALA A 387 -22.45 -6.07 -14.51
N GLU A 388 -21.99 -5.40 -13.45
CA GLU A 388 -20.88 -4.46 -13.49
C GLU A 388 -19.55 -5.16 -13.84
N VAL A 389 -19.27 -6.29 -13.20
CA VAL A 389 -18.07 -7.11 -13.51
C VAL A 389 -18.09 -7.62 -14.95
N HIS A 390 -19.26 -7.99 -15.48
CA HIS A 390 -19.39 -8.33 -16.90
C HIS A 390 -19.06 -7.15 -17.82
N ALA A 391 -19.49 -5.93 -17.45
CA ALA A 391 -19.20 -4.73 -18.24
C ALA A 391 -17.69 -4.40 -18.24
N TYR A 392 -17.02 -4.53 -17.09
CA TYR A 392 -15.57 -4.39 -16.97
C TYR A 392 -14.83 -5.31 -17.94
N LEU A 393 -15.17 -6.61 -17.92
CA LEU A 393 -14.54 -7.62 -18.77
C LEU A 393 -14.86 -7.41 -20.25
N ASN A 394 -16.10 -7.04 -20.60
CA ASN A 394 -16.46 -6.74 -21.99
C ASN A 394 -15.63 -5.58 -22.56
N LYS A 395 -15.50 -4.49 -21.79
CA LYS A 395 -14.67 -3.33 -22.16
C LYS A 395 -13.22 -3.76 -22.34
N ALA A 396 -12.67 -4.48 -21.36
CA ALA A 396 -11.26 -4.88 -21.37
C ALA A 396 -10.95 -5.88 -22.49
N GLU A 397 -11.82 -6.85 -22.76
CA GLU A 397 -11.67 -7.80 -23.87
C GLU A 397 -11.68 -7.08 -25.22
N ALA A 398 -12.59 -6.13 -25.43
CA ALA A 398 -12.63 -5.36 -26.68
C ALA A 398 -11.32 -4.61 -26.92
N VAL A 399 -10.82 -3.88 -25.91
CA VAL A 399 -9.55 -3.14 -26.00
C VAL A 399 -8.36 -4.10 -26.17
N MET A 400 -8.36 -5.23 -25.48
CA MET A 400 -7.31 -6.24 -25.61
C MET A 400 -7.25 -6.81 -27.03
N THR A 401 -8.39 -7.17 -27.62
CA THR A 401 -8.43 -7.70 -28.99
C THR A 401 -8.02 -6.65 -30.01
N TYR A 402 -8.35 -5.37 -29.77
CA TYR A 402 -7.87 -4.27 -30.60
C TYR A 402 -6.35 -4.09 -30.51
N GLU A 403 -5.77 -4.10 -29.29
CA GLU A 403 -4.31 -4.07 -29.10
C GLU A 403 -3.63 -5.22 -29.86
N GLU A 404 -4.15 -6.45 -29.75
CA GLU A 404 -3.58 -7.62 -30.43
C GLU A 404 -3.60 -7.51 -31.97
N GLU A 405 -4.62 -6.86 -32.54
CA GLU A 405 -4.69 -6.59 -33.98
C GLU A 405 -3.66 -5.54 -34.42
N GLN A 406 -3.40 -4.54 -33.57
CA GLN A 406 -2.48 -3.43 -33.87
C GLN A 406 -1.01 -3.77 -33.56
N ASP A 407 -0.72 -4.68 -32.63
CA ASP A 407 0.63 -5.06 -32.22
C ASP A 407 1.28 -6.06 -33.20
N THR A 408 1.60 -5.54 -34.39
CA THR A 408 2.26 -6.30 -35.45
C THR A 408 3.64 -6.84 -35.02
N PRO A 409 4.52 -6.05 -34.36
CA PRO A 409 5.82 -6.55 -33.93
C PRO A 409 5.73 -7.78 -33.00
N LEU A 410 4.83 -7.76 -32.01
CA LEU A 410 4.63 -8.92 -31.14
C LEU A 410 4.10 -10.12 -31.91
N ARG A 411 3.08 -9.92 -32.76
CA ARG A 411 2.46 -10.99 -33.54
C ARG A 411 3.47 -11.68 -34.44
N GLU A 412 4.28 -10.92 -35.17
CA GLU A 412 5.29 -11.46 -36.07
C GLU A 412 6.43 -12.14 -35.31
N ALA A 413 6.89 -11.58 -34.18
CA ALA A 413 7.87 -12.23 -33.33
C ALA A 413 7.40 -13.60 -32.83
N LEU A 414 6.14 -13.72 -32.40
CA LEU A 414 5.57 -15.00 -31.98
C LEU A 414 5.50 -16.01 -33.13
N ILE A 415 5.11 -15.57 -34.33
CA ILE A 415 5.07 -16.43 -35.52
C ILE A 415 6.47 -16.95 -35.84
N ILE A 416 7.48 -16.08 -35.83
CA ILE A 416 8.89 -16.46 -36.12
C ILE A 416 9.40 -17.46 -35.08
N LEU A 417 9.18 -17.18 -33.78
CA LEU A 417 9.61 -18.07 -32.70
C LEU A 417 8.94 -19.45 -32.78
N LEU A 418 7.63 -19.49 -33.00
CA LEU A 418 6.88 -20.75 -33.08
C LEU A 418 7.20 -21.55 -34.35
N GLY A 419 7.45 -20.85 -35.45
CA GLY A 419 7.82 -21.43 -36.75
C GLY A 419 9.29 -21.84 -36.85
N GLY A 420 10.15 -21.30 -35.98
CA GLY A 420 11.59 -21.53 -35.99
C GLY A 420 12.33 -20.83 -37.12
N GLY A 421 11.78 -19.74 -37.68
CA GLY A 421 12.44 -18.93 -38.70
C GLY A 421 11.48 -18.16 -39.62
N ILE A 422 12.01 -17.63 -40.72
CA ILE A 422 11.31 -16.72 -41.66
C ILE A 422 11.02 -17.33 -43.03
N SER A 423 11.30 -18.62 -43.25
CA SER A 423 10.87 -19.28 -44.50
C SER A 423 9.34 -19.28 -44.60
N LYS A 424 8.81 -19.40 -45.82
CA LYS A 424 7.36 -19.46 -46.04
C LYS A 424 6.71 -20.60 -45.23
N GLU A 425 7.35 -21.77 -45.20
CA GLU A 425 6.88 -22.95 -44.48
C GLU A 425 6.93 -22.73 -42.97
N GLN A 426 8.00 -22.12 -42.46
CA GLN A 426 8.17 -21.79 -41.04
C GLN A 426 7.12 -20.76 -40.58
N ILE A 427 6.90 -19.70 -41.36
CA ILE A 427 5.87 -18.69 -41.07
C ILE A 427 4.48 -19.33 -41.01
N LEU A 428 4.13 -20.18 -41.99
CA LEU A 428 2.83 -20.87 -41.98
C LEU A 428 2.68 -21.79 -40.76
N ASP A 429 3.75 -22.47 -40.36
CA ASP A 429 3.74 -23.30 -39.17
C ASP A 429 3.60 -22.49 -37.88
N GLY A 430 4.31 -21.36 -37.79
CA GLY A 430 4.22 -20.39 -36.70
C GLY A 430 2.80 -19.83 -36.53
N VAL A 431 2.13 -19.48 -37.64
CA VAL A 431 0.73 -19.04 -37.63
C VAL A 431 -0.20 -20.13 -37.06
N ARG A 432 -0.05 -21.39 -37.50
CA ARG A 432 -0.87 -22.51 -36.98
C ARG A 432 -0.64 -22.75 -35.50
N LYS A 433 0.61 -22.74 -35.05
CA LYS A 433 0.95 -22.91 -33.63
C LYS A 433 0.45 -21.74 -32.78
N LEU A 434 0.54 -20.51 -33.28
CA LEU A 434 0.03 -19.34 -32.57
C LEU A 434 -1.50 -19.44 -32.37
N GLU A 435 -2.23 -19.85 -33.41
CA GLU A 435 -3.67 -20.13 -33.33
C GLU A 435 -3.99 -21.19 -32.25
N TYR A 436 -3.18 -22.27 -32.17
CA TYR A 436 -3.33 -23.30 -31.13
C TYR A 436 -3.16 -22.73 -29.72
N PHE A 437 -2.12 -21.92 -29.48
CA PHE A 437 -1.87 -21.30 -28.18
C PHE A 437 -2.97 -20.29 -27.81
N LYS A 438 -3.50 -19.52 -28.77
CA LYS A 438 -4.64 -18.62 -28.53
C LYS A 438 -5.88 -19.38 -28.08
N ARG A 439 -6.19 -20.51 -28.72
CA ARG A 439 -7.30 -21.41 -28.32
C ARG A 439 -7.15 -21.92 -26.90
N ARG A 440 -5.94 -22.39 -26.55
CA ARG A 440 -5.64 -22.84 -25.19
C ARG A 440 -5.83 -21.71 -24.18
N TRP A 441 -5.26 -20.54 -24.44
CA TRP A 441 -5.37 -19.38 -23.57
C TRP A 441 -6.83 -18.98 -23.31
N VAL A 442 -7.65 -18.83 -24.36
CA VAL A 442 -9.06 -18.41 -24.20
C VAL A 442 -9.86 -19.42 -23.39
N ARG A 443 -9.62 -20.73 -23.61
CA ARG A 443 -10.26 -21.78 -22.80
C ARG A 443 -9.88 -21.66 -21.32
N ASP A 444 -8.60 -21.47 -21.02
CA ASP A 444 -8.10 -21.38 -19.65
C ASP A 444 -8.60 -20.08 -18.96
N TYR A 445 -8.68 -18.97 -19.70
CA TYR A 445 -9.27 -17.71 -19.25
C TYR A 445 -10.75 -17.88 -18.83
N VAL A 446 -11.56 -18.53 -19.66
CA VAL A 446 -12.97 -18.80 -19.35
C VAL A 446 -13.10 -19.75 -18.15
N ALA A 447 -12.24 -20.75 -18.03
CA ALA A 447 -12.25 -21.66 -16.88
C ALA A 447 -11.93 -20.91 -15.56
N ARG A 448 -11.01 -19.95 -15.59
CA ARG A 448 -10.69 -19.09 -14.44
C ARG A 448 -11.87 -18.19 -14.05
N LEU A 449 -12.54 -17.59 -15.05
CA LEU A 449 -13.76 -16.80 -14.80
C LEU A 449 -14.90 -17.64 -14.23
N ALA A 450 -15.11 -18.86 -14.73
CA ALA A 450 -16.07 -19.79 -14.15
C ALA A 450 -15.73 -20.11 -12.68
N SER A 451 -14.44 -20.35 -12.39
CA SER A 451 -13.95 -20.57 -11.03
C SER A 451 -14.14 -19.36 -10.11
N ALA A 452 -14.10 -18.15 -10.68
CA ALA A 452 -14.35 -16.88 -9.99
C ALA A 452 -15.86 -16.60 -9.76
N GLY A 453 -16.76 -17.51 -10.17
CA GLY A 453 -18.21 -17.32 -10.03
C GLY A 453 -18.89 -16.67 -11.23
N LEU A 454 -18.24 -16.67 -12.40
CA LEU A 454 -18.78 -16.11 -13.65
C LEU A 454 -18.83 -17.15 -14.79
N PRO A 455 -19.50 -18.32 -14.60
CA PRO A 455 -19.59 -19.33 -15.67
C PRO A 455 -20.24 -18.80 -16.95
N GLU A 456 -21.11 -17.81 -16.85
CA GLU A 456 -21.83 -17.17 -17.97
C GLU A 456 -20.89 -16.36 -18.88
N ARG A 457 -19.61 -16.19 -18.50
CA ARG A 457 -18.64 -15.54 -19.37
C ARG A 457 -18.40 -16.32 -20.65
N ARG A 458 -18.61 -17.64 -20.65
CA ARG A 458 -18.49 -18.46 -21.86
C ARG A 458 -19.40 -17.95 -22.98
N GLU A 459 -20.64 -17.55 -22.68
CA GLU A 459 -21.57 -17.03 -23.68
C GLU A 459 -21.37 -15.52 -23.95
N ARG A 460 -20.78 -14.79 -22.99
CA ARG A 460 -20.65 -13.32 -22.98
C ARG A 460 -19.25 -12.81 -23.34
N LEU A 461 -18.38 -13.63 -23.91
CA LEU A 461 -17.07 -13.22 -24.43
C LEU A 461 -17.22 -12.24 -25.59
N HIS A 462 -16.22 -11.36 -25.74
CA HIS A 462 -16.04 -10.59 -26.97
C HIS A 462 -16.00 -11.52 -28.21
N PRO A 463 -16.66 -11.17 -29.34
CA PRO A 463 -16.75 -12.05 -30.52
C PRO A 463 -15.41 -12.55 -31.05
N LEU A 464 -14.38 -11.69 -31.03
CA LEU A 464 -13.03 -12.06 -31.49
C LEU A 464 -12.32 -13.06 -30.58
N LEU A 465 -12.74 -13.19 -29.32
CA LEU A 465 -12.27 -14.24 -28.43
C LEU A 465 -13.12 -15.51 -28.56
N LYS A 466 -14.43 -15.34 -28.76
CA LYS A 466 -15.39 -16.45 -28.84
C LYS A 466 -15.04 -17.46 -29.95
N LYS A 467 -14.51 -17.00 -31.09
CA LYS A 467 -14.06 -17.87 -32.20
C LYS A 467 -13.03 -18.94 -31.79
N TYR A 468 -12.29 -18.70 -30.70
CA TYR A 468 -11.28 -19.63 -30.20
C TYR A 468 -11.87 -20.73 -29.29
N LEU A 469 -13.14 -20.61 -28.90
CA LEU A 469 -13.87 -21.66 -28.18
C LEU A 469 -14.62 -22.64 -29.09
N GLU A 470 -14.84 -22.25 -30.35
CA GLU A 470 -15.52 -23.07 -31.35
C GLU A 470 -14.57 -24.16 -31.84
N GLU A 471 -15.07 -25.38 -31.99
CA GLU A 471 -14.30 -26.43 -32.67
C GLU A 471 -14.00 -25.96 -34.10
N PRO A 472 -12.77 -26.16 -34.61
CA PRO A 472 -12.49 -25.85 -36.00
C PRO A 472 -13.48 -26.65 -36.84
N THR A 473 -14.27 -25.95 -37.67
CA THR A 473 -15.10 -26.60 -38.68
C THR A 473 -14.17 -27.52 -39.45
N VAL A 474 -14.34 -28.83 -39.30
CA VAL A 474 -13.61 -29.80 -40.10
C VAL A 474 -13.88 -29.40 -41.54
N ALA A 475 -12.83 -28.95 -42.23
CA ALA A 475 -12.92 -28.71 -43.65
C ALA A 475 -13.39 -30.04 -44.27
N GLN A 476 -14.61 -30.06 -44.78
CA GLN A 476 -15.04 -31.04 -45.76
C GLN A 476 -14.17 -30.81 -47.01
N ALA A 477 -12.99 -31.41 -47.01
CA ALA A 477 -12.09 -31.58 -48.15
C ALA A 477 -11.21 -32.79 -47.80
N ALA A 478 -11.36 -33.98 -48.41
CA ALA A 478 -11.74 -34.27 -49.78
C ALA A 478 -12.61 -35.55 -49.88
N ALA A 479 -13.69 -35.42 -50.65
CA ALA A 479 -14.14 -36.43 -51.60
C ALA A 479 -13.84 -35.87 -53.00
#